data_AF-A0A962B5F5-F1
#
_entry.id   AF-A0A962B5F5-F1
#
_cell.length_a   1.000
_cell.length_b   1.000
_cell.length_c   1.000
_cell.angle_alpha   90.00
_cell.angle_beta   90.00
_cell.angle_gamma   90.00
#
_symmetry.space_group_name_H-M   'P 1'
#
loop_
_entity.id
_entity.type
_entity.pdbx_description
1 polymer ?
#
loop_
_entity_poly.entity_id
_entity_poly.type
_entity_poly.pdbx_seq_one_letter_code
_entity_poly.pdbx_strand_id
1 'polypeptide(L)'
;MSTQRRFALDGHHLSQWIVVLGMTALVACSKAPTAPEKMIIQPAKPGAAEGFAVLRQIEKPDQGQAASDNRFATSTSYVFIDKDSPEYYTIALLEKPLDNQKLADALDPADVVEAALREGANGVVLMSDGDGSISGSFEMRVNGAEIQFGGSGSGGVRGLTRAGDRVSGHIYYFNSFFGSHMAIDASFDAELLQPPKGTPLPAGGGEPGEAFLATIEAMRAGDVDKLLTLMAPDRAKEMEAERGQPDFAENLAFLKAMTPSEVRITGGMAYGERVELTTAGKEDDTPFTGTVEMNWEAGAWRMGKQSQRMGSSSDDSAPSDTPKAPTASEPPKADMVPVLADDGAVCTGFKMSEPEFTCNDGFAVTDPDPSDNAIFVLLAPAKVDVGGAAAMWSNDAPIAGLFADGTPQPSMWLKLTRDDDGELRSEAVYLVDADGNLDDTYVNFSGIESDGKLIGQISQSGSRNDEEWEGIARFNLPVLAVP
;
A
#
# COMPACT_ATOMS: atom_id res chain seq x y z
N MET A 1 -0.79 76.20 -4.85
CA MET A 1 -1.40 76.05 -6.18
C MET A 1 -2.17 74.74 -6.19
N SER A 2 -3.47 74.81 -5.95
CA SER A 2 -4.39 73.67 -5.94
C SER A 2 -5.50 73.93 -6.96
N THR A 3 -5.92 72.89 -7.69
CA THR A 3 -7.15 72.96 -8.47
C THR A 3 -7.77 71.57 -8.56
N GLN A 4 -8.80 71.34 -7.74
CA GLN A 4 -9.78 70.28 -7.93
C GLN A 4 -10.77 70.73 -9.02
N ARG A 5 -11.06 69.87 -10.00
CA ARG A 5 -12.23 69.99 -10.88
C ARG A 5 -13.25 68.91 -10.49
N ARG A 6 -14.45 69.34 -10.12
CA ARG A 6 -15.67 68.51 -10.06
C ARG A 6 -16.27 68.46 -11.46
N PHE A 7 -16.64 67.26 -11.92
CA PHE A 7 -17.60 67.07 -12.99
C PHE A 7 -18.88 66.50 -12.38
N ALA A 8 -20.00 67.21 -12.59
CA ALA A 8 -21.34 66.71 -12.38
C ALA A 8 -21.83 66.07 -13.69
N LEU A 9 -22.45 64.90 -13.61
CA LEU A 9 -23.18 64.27 -14.71
C LEU A 9 -24.64 64.12 -14.28
N ASP A 10 -25.51 64.75 -15.07
CA ASP A 10 -26.96 64.71 -14.95
C ASP A 10 -27.50 63.31 -15.23
N GLY A 11 -28.32 62.81 -14.31
CA GLY A 11 -29.08 61.57 -14.47
C GLY A 11 -30.46 61.89 -15.00
N HIS A 12 -30.75 61.54 -16.25
CA HIS A 12 -32.10 61.26 -16.77
C HIS A 12 -31.97 60.67 -18.19
N HIS A 13 -31.58 59.40 -18.35
CA HIS A 13 -31.84 58.62 -19.59
C HIS A 13 -31.44 57.11 -19.54
N LEU A 14 -31.48 56.44 -18.38
CA LEU A 14 -30.98 55.04 -18.24
C LEU A 14 -32.02 53.99 -17.79
N SER A 15 -33.32 54.30 -17.78
CA SER A 15 -34.35 53.41 -17.20
C SER A 15 -35.17 52.57 -18.19
N GLN A 16 -34.81 52.51 -19.49
CA GLN A 16 -35.59 51.75 -20.48
C GLN A 16 -34.83 50.67 -21.27
N TRP A 17 -33.54 50.45 -20.99
CA TRP A 17 -32.77 49.35 -21.60
C TRP A 17 -32.49 48.17 -20.65
N ILE A 18 -32.81 48.27 -19.37
CA ILE A 18 -32.59 47.20 -18.38
C ILE A 18 -33.72 46.16 -18.36
N VAL A 19 -34.93 46.50 -18.82
CA VAL A 19 -36.08 45.57 -18.74
C VAL A 19 -36.10 44.53 -19.87
N VAL A 20 -35.48 44.80 -21.02
CA VAL A 20 -35.50 43.86 -22.17
C VAL A 20 -34.35 42.84 -22.10
N LEU A 21 -33.19 43.21 -21.54
CA LEU A 21 -32.09 42.25 -21.26
C LEU A 21 -32.33 41.41 -20.00
N GLY A 22 -33.13 41.90 -19.05
CA GLY A 22 -33.51 41.15 -17.85
C GLY A 22 -34.51 40.01 -18.08
N MET A 23 -35.28 40.02 -19.19
CA MET A 23 -36.24 38.95 -19.49
C MET A 23 -35.73 37.90 -20.48
N THR A 24 -34.69 38.18 -21.28
CA THR A 24 -34.10 37.16 -22.17
C THR A 24 -33.08 36.28 -21.45
N ALA A 25 -32.46 36.74 -20.36
CA ALA A 25 -31.59 35.93 -19.52
C ALA A 25 -32.35 34.96 -18.58
N LEU A 26 -33.65 35.20 -18.33
CA LEU A 26 -34.45 34.39 -17.40
C LEU A 26 -35.13 33.16 -18.04
N VAL A 27 -35.08 33.01 -19.36
CA VAL A 27 -35.74 31.88 -20.07
C VAL A 27 -34.76 30.74 -20.42
N ALA A 28 -33.46 30.90 -20.12
CA ALA A 28 -32.45 29.90 -20.48
C ALA A 28 -32.25 28.76 -19.45
N CYS A 29 -32.73 28.85 -18.21
CA CYS A 29 -32.29 27.92 -17.15
C CYS A 29 -33.44 27.30 -16.34
N SER A 30 -34.32 26.52 -16.98
CA SER A 30 -35.23 25.64 -16.23
C SER A 30 -35.33 24.22 -16.80
N LYS A 31 -34.43 23.83 -17.72
CA LYS A 31 -34.38 22.44 -18.14
C LYS A 31 -33.77 21.64 -17.01
N ALA A 32 -34.52 20.70 -16.46
CA ALA A 32 -33.97 19.75 -15.50
C ALA A 32 -32.72 19.10 -16.10
N PRO A 33 -31.64 18.96 -15.32
CA PRO A 33 -30.41 18.35 -15.82
C PRO A 33 -30.71 16.93 -16.33
N THR A 34 -30.01 16.54 -17.39
CA THR A 34 -30.30 15.25 -18.05
C THR A 34 -29.51 14.16 -17.34
N ALA A 35 -30.19 13.11 -16.89
CA ALA A 35 -29.51 11.97 -16.28
C ALA A 35 -28.47 11.40 -17.26
N PRO A 36 -27.22 11.22 -16.83
CA PRO A 36 -26.19 10.67 -17.69
C PRO A 36 -26.49 9.21 -18.02
N GLU A 37 -26.00 8.75 -19.17
CA GLU A 37 -26.09 7.34 -19.55
C GLU A 37 -25.23 6.51 -18.60
N LYS A 38 -25.83 5.47 -18.00
CA LYS A 38 -25.10 4.58 -17.09
C LYS A 38 -24.09 3.76 -17.89
N MET A 39 -22.82 3.89 -17.52
CA MET A 39 -21.75 3.08 -18.10
C MET A 39 -21.86 1.64 -17.57
N ILE A 40 -21.80 0.65 -18.46
CA ILE A 40 -21.72 -0.75 -18.08
C ILE A 40 -20.24 -1.11 -18.00
N ILE A 41 -19.74 -1.30 -16.78
CA ILE A 41 -18.35 -1.69 -16.52
C ILE A 41 -18.34 -3.17 -16.16
N GLN A 42 -17.44 -3.92 -16.80
CA GLN A 42 -17.25 -5.35 -16.47
C GLN A 42 -16.65 -5.48 -15.08
N PRO A 43 -17.11 -6.44 -14.25
CA PRO A 43 -16.49 -6.70 -12.96
C PRO A 43 -14.99 -6.95 -13.08
N ALA A 44 -14.23 -6.48 -12.10
CA ALA A 44 -12.81 -6.77 -11.99
C ALA A 44 -12.59 -8.28 -11.86
N LYS A 45 -11.52 -8.80 -12.45
CA LYS A 45 -11.16 -10.20 -12.28
C LYS A 45 -10.09 -10.31 -11.19
N PRO A 46 -10.35 -11.03 -10.09
CA PRO A 46 -9.35 -11.22 -9.05
C PRO A 46 -8.17 -12.02 -9.61
N GLY A 47 -6.96 -11.61 -9.24
CA GLY A 47 -5.75 -12.38 -9.43
C GLY A 47 -5.63 -13.50 -8.40
N ALA A 48 -4.63 -14.36 -8.60
CA ALA A 48 -4.24 -15.36 -7.62
C ALA A 48 -3.11 -14.83 -6.74
N ALA A 49 -3.12 -15.22 -5.47
CA ALA A 49 -1.97 -15.08 -4.58
C ALA A 49 -1.71 -16.42 -3.88
N GLU A 50 -0.46 -16.71 -3.60
CA GLU A 50 -0.04 -17.91 -2.86
C GLU A 50 1.10 -17.54 -1.93
N GLY A 51 0.97 -17.90 -0.64
CA GLY A 51 1.92 -17.57 0.40
C GLY A 51 1.22 -17.14 1.68
N PHE A 52 1.94 -16.42 2.53
CA PHE A 52 1.44 -16.00 3.84
C PHE A 52 1.89 -14.59 4.21
N ALA A 53 1.17 -14.02 5.17
CA ALA A 53 1.62 -12.85 5.90
C ALA A 53 1.40 -13.05 7.40
N VAL A 54 2.36 -12.58 8.19
CA VAL A 54 2.36 -12.62 9.66
C VAL A 54 2.59 -11.22 10.20
N LEU A 55 1.76 -10.83 11.18
CA LEU A 55 1.90 -9.66 12.01
C LEU A 55 1.88 -10.10 13.48
N ARG A 56 3.06 -10.09 14.10
CA ARG A 56 3.23 -10.30 15.53
C ARG A 56 3.47 -8.95 16.21
N GLN A 57 2.73 -8.67 17.26
CA GLN A 57 2.86 -7.44 18.04
C GLN A 57 3.20 -7.81 19.48
N ILE A 58 4.20 -7.14 20.06
CA ILE A 58 4.46 -7.25 21.50
C ILE A 58 3.42 -6.45 22.29
N GLU A 59 3.24 -6.83 23.56
CA GLU A 59 2.39 -6.08 24.47
C GLU A 59 3.00 -4.70 24.74
N LYS A 60 2.19 -3.65 24.60
CA LYS A 60 2.54 -2.28 25.02
C LYS A 60 1.41 -1.69 25.85
N PRO A 61 1.41 -1.92 27.18
CA PRO A 61 0.32 -1.50 28.05
C PRO A 61 0.11 0.02 28.05
N ASP A 62 1.17 0.80 27.86
CA ASP A 62 1.15 2.26 27.75
C ASP A 62 0.41 2.77 26.50
N GLN A 63 0.31 1.93 25.46
CA GLN A 63 -0.38 2.22 24.20
C GLN A 63 -1.73 1.50 24.10
N GLY A 64 -2.12 0.72 25.11
CA GLY A 64 -3.32 -0.12 25.06
C GLY A 64 -3.24 -1.24 24.03
N GLN A 65 -2.03 -1.60 23.58
CA GLN A 65 -1.78 -2.64 22.59
C GLN A 65 -1.54 -3.97 23.30
N ALA A 66 -2.39 -4.96 23.04
CA ALA A 66 -2.18 -6.33 23.51
C ALA A 66 -1.16 -7.07 22.63
N ALA A 67 -0.43 -8.01 23.22
CA ALA A 67 0.35 -8.94 22.41
C ALA A 67 -0.57 -9.72 21.46
N SER A 68 -0.15 -9.88 20.22
CA SER A 68 -0.89 -10.66 19.24
C SER A 68 0.06 -11.35 18.26
N ASP A 69 -0.37 -12.47 17.72
CA ASP A 69 0.37 -13.25 16.72
C ASP A 69 -0.63 -13.64 15.63
N ASN A 70 -0.70 -12.81 14.60
CA ASN A 70 -1.74 -12.90 13.59
C ASN A 70 -1.14 -13.37 12.28
N ARG A 71 -1.68 -14.44 11.71
CA ARG A 71 -1.28 -14.99 10.42
C ARG A 71 -2.50 -15.14 9.51
N PHE A 72 -2.30 -14.93 8.22
CA PHE A 72 -3.26 -15.37 7.20
C PHE A 72 -2.54 -15.88 5.95
N ALA A 73 -3.22 -16.78 5.23
CA ALA A 73 -2.79 -17.23 3.91
C ALA A 73 -3.38 -16.30 2.86
N THR A 74 -2.55 -15.82 1.93
CA THR A 74 -3.01 -15.00 0.81
C THR A 74 -3.62 -15.90 -0.25
N SER A 75 -4.78 -15.55 -0.79
CA SER A 75 -5.43 -16.33 -1.86
C SER A 75 -5.77 -15.48 -3.09
N THR A 76 -5.94 -14.18 -2.88
CA THR A 76 -6.44 -13.23 -3.88
C THR A 76 -5.45 -12.09 -4.01
N SER A 77 -5.19 -11.64 -5.23
CA SER A 77 -4.43 -10.42 -5.50
C SER A 77 -5.19 -9.44 -6.38
N TYR A 78 -4.92 -8.15 -6.17
CA TYR A 78 -5.29 -7.07 -7.07
C TYR A 78 -4.08 -6.18 -7.29
N VAL A 79 -3.89 -5.71 -8.52
CA VAL A 79 -2.82 -4.78 -8.88
C VAL A 79 -3.44 -3.60 -9.59
N PHE A 80 -3.10 -2.38 -9.19
CA PHE A 80 -3.57 -1.15 -9.81
C PHE A 80 -2.49 -0.06 -9.73
N ILE A 81 -2.75 1.07 -10.37
CA ILE A 81 -1.90 2.25 -10.29
C ILE A 81 -2.66 3.26 -9.44
N ASP A 82 -2.05 3.64 -8.32
CA ASP A 82 -2.60 4.68 -7.45
C ASP A 82 -2.66 6.01 -8.21
N LYS A 83 -3.80 6.70 -8.11
CA LYS A 83 -4.00 7.95 -8.86
C LYS A 83 -3.12 9.07 -8.35
N ASP A 84 -2.88 9.12 -7.03
CA ASP A 84 -2.06 10.14 -6.40
C ASP A 84 -0.57 9.82 -6.50
N SER A 85 -0.23 8.56 -6.82
CA SER A 85 1.14 8.11 -7.03
C SER A 85 1.29 7.23 -8.29
N PRO A 86 1.10 7.82 -9.48
CA PRO A 86 1.06 7.09 -10.74
C PRO A 86 2.38 6.40 -11.11
N GLU A 87 3.47 6.67 -10.40
CA GLU A 87 4.76 6.05 -10.60
C GLU A 87 4.88 4.63 -10.01
N TYR A 88 3.92 4.19 -9.18
CA TYR A 88 3.95 2.89 -8.48
C TYR A 88 2.83 1.95 -8.90
N TYR A 89 3.13 0.65 -8.77
CA TYR A 89 2.14 -0.41 -8.69
C TYR A 89 1.67 -0.55 -7.23
N THR A 90 0.38 -0.41 -7.00
CA THR A 90 -0.23 -0.80 -5.72
C THR A 90 -0.66 -2.25 -5.83
N ILE A 91 -0.13 -3.08 -4.93
CA ILE A 91 -0.37 -4.52 -4.88
C ILE A 91 -1.14 -4.81 -3.59
N ALA A 92 -2.34 -5.36 -3.72
CA ALA A 92 -3.15 -5.83 -2.60
C ALA A 92 -3.16 -7.36 -2.59
N LEU A 93 -2.72 -7.96 -1.48
CA LEU A 93 -2.80 -9.40 -1.21
C LEU A 93 -3.84 -9.64 -0.11
N LEU A 94 -4.88 -10.42 -0.41
CA LEU A 94 -6.02 -10.60 0.50
C LEU A 94 -6.30 -12.08 0.76
N GLU A 95 -6.90 -12.36 1.92
CA GLU A 95 -7.39 -13.71 2.25
C GLU A 95 -8.57 -14.11 1.35
N LYS A 96 -9.39 -13.15 0.94
CA LYS A 96 -10.64 -13.35 0.18
C LYS A 96 -10.82 -12.29 -0.90
N PRO A 97 -11.55 -12.60 -1.99
CA PRO A 97 -11.88 -11.61 -3.00
C PRO A 97 -12.81 -10.51 -2.47
N LEU A 98 -12.64 -9.32 -3.01
CA LEU A 98 -13.51 -8.17 -2.75
C LEU A 98 -14.74 -8.20 -3.65
N ASP A 99 -15.63 -7.21 -3.47
CA ASP A 99 -16.68 -6.91 -4.42
C ASP A 99 -16.07 -6.38 -5.72
N ASN A 100 -15.88 -7.29 -6.66
CA ASN A 100 -15.26 -7.03 -7.96
C ASN A 100 -16.03 -6.02 -8.82
N GLN A 101 -17.34 -5.86 -8.62
CA GLN A 101 -18.08 -4.82 -9.32
C GLN A 101 -17.78 -3.45 -8.71
N LYS A 102 -17.76 -3.34 -7.38
CA LYS A 102 -17.34 -2.10 -6.71
C LYS A 102 -15.92 -1.68 -7.10
N LEU A 103 -14.99 -2.64 -7.19
CA LEU A 103 -13.62 -2.36 -7.66
C LEU A 103 -13.60 -1.81 -9.09
N ALA A 104 -14.38 -2.41 -10.00
CA ALA A 104 -14.44 -1.96 -11.39
C ALA A 104 -15.13 -0.60 -11.55
N ASP A 105 -16.14 -0.33 -10.74
CA ASP A 105 -16.89 0.93 -10.74
C ASP A 105 -16.13 2.07 -10.05
N ALA A 106 -15.08 1.76 -9.30
CA ALA A 106 -14.27 2.74 -8.59
C ALA A 106 -13.40 3.56 -9.55
N LEU A 107 -13.32 4.88 -9.32
CA LEU A 107 -12.31 5.72 -9.97
C LEU A 107 -10.91 5.40 -9.43
N ASP A 108 -10.84 5.11 -8.13
CA ASP A 108 -9.64 4.69 -7.44
C ASP A 108 -9.90 3.34 -6.75
N PRO A 109 -9.33 2.24 -7.25
CA PRO A 109 -9.43 0.94 -6.60
C PRO A 109 -8.89 0.93 -5.17
N ALA A 110 -7.96 1.83 -4.80
CA ALA A 110 -7.42 1.93 -3.44
C ALA A 110 -8.52 2.13 -2.40
N ASP A 111 -9.48 3.02 -2.69
CA ASP A 111 -10.62 3.31 -1.81
C ASP A 111 -11.42 2.06 -1.43
N VAL A 112 -11.62 1.15 -2.40
CA VAL A 112 -12.40 -0.08 -2.19
C VAL A 112 -11.60 -1.07 -1.35
N VAL A 113 -10.29 -1.16 -1.59
CA VAL A 113 -9.40 -2.02 -0.79
C VAL A 113 -9.31 -1.52 0.64
N GLU A 114 -9.02 -0.23 0.85
CA GLU A 114 -8.94 0.39 2.17
C GLU A 114 -10.26 0.25 2.96
N ALA A 115 -11.40 0.47 2.30
CA ALA A 115 -12.71 0.27 2.93
C ALA A 115 -12.89 -1.18 3.39
N ALA A 116 -12.55 -2.16 2.56
CA ALA A 116 -12.64 -3.58 2.92
C ALA A 116 -11.72 -3.95 4.10
N LEU A 117 -10.50 -3.43 4.12
CA LEU A 117 -9.57 -3.59 5.23
C LEU A 117 -10.14 -2.99 6.53
N ARG A 118 -10.70 -1.78 6.47
CA ARG A 118 -11.37 -1.13 7.61
C ARG A 118 -12.60 -1.90 8.10
N GLU A 119 -13.31 -2.57 7.19
CA GLU A 119 -14.44 -3.47 7.50
C GLU A 119 -13.99 -4.83 8.07
N GLY A 120 -12.68 -5.07 8.22
CA GLY A 120 -12.11 -6.24 8.88
C GLY A 120 -11.60 -7.33 7.93
N ALA A 121 -11.41 -7.03 6.65
CA ALA A 121 -10.72 -7.95 5.75
C ALA A 121 -9.25 -8.12 6.17
N ASN A 122 -8.75 -9.35 6.08
CA ASN A 122 -7.34 -9.65 6.22
C ASN A 122 -6.62 -9.37 4.91
N GLY A 123 -5.55 -8.57 4.97
CA GLY A 123 -4.83 -8.17 3.79
C GLY A 123 -3.54 -7.39 4.03
N VAL A 124 -2.74 -7.33 2.97
CA VAL A 124 -1.55 -6.48 2.83
C VAL A 124 -1.77 -5.60 1.61
N VAL A 125 -1.49 -4.31 1.74
CA VAL A 125 -1.40 -3.36 0.63
C VAL A 125 -0.03 -2.72 0.68
N LEU A 126 0.67 -2.75 -0.45
CA LEU A 126 1.96 -2.11 -0.59
C LEU A 126 2.11 -1.46 -1.96
N MET A 127 2.98 -0.47 -2.02
CA MET A 127 3.36 0.21 -3.25
C MET A 127 4.75 -0.23 -3.68
N SER A 128 4.90 -0.57 -4.96
CA SER A 128 6.18 -0.97 -5.54
C SER A 128 6.44 -0.23 -6.85
N ASP A 129 7.67 0.22 -7.06
CA ASP A 129 8.04 0.83 -8.34
C ASP A 129 8.32 -0.24 -9.42
N GLY A 130 8.71 0.21 -10.62
CA GLY A 130 9.03 -0.69 -11.73
C GLY A 130 10.32 -1.51 -11.56
N ASP A 131 11.15 -1.23 -10.56
CA ASP A 131 12.33 -2.05 -10.25
C ASP A 131 12.05 -3.10 -9.17
N GLY A 132 10.87 -3.04 -8.54
CA GLY A 132 10.44 -3.96 -7.50
C GLY A 132 10.78 -3.46 -6.09
N SER A 133 11.40 -2.29 -5.94
CA SER A 133 11.54 -1.66 -4.63
C SER A 133 10.16 -1.36 -4.04
N ILE A 134 10.00 -1.58 -2.74
CA ILE A 134 8.80 -1.17 -2.00
C ILE A 134 9.02 0.26 -1.52
N SER A 135 8.17 1.16 -2.00
CA SER A 135 8.30 2.61 -1.82
C SER A 135 6.92 3.23 -1.72
N GLY A 136 6.75 4.15 -0.76
CA GLY A 136 5.46 4.80 -0.51
C GLY A 136 4.79 4.25 0.74
N SER A 137 3.51 3.88 0.63
CA SER A 137 2.72 3.37 1.74
C SER A 137 2.80 1.84 1.83
N PHE A 138 2.72 1.38 3.07
CA PHE A 138 2.51 -0.02 3.42
C PHE A 138 1.40 -0.07 4.47
N GLU A 139 0.41 -0.94 4.26
CA GLU A 139 -0.64 -1.25 5.22
C GLU A 139 -0.80 -2.76 5.31
N MET A 140 -0.95 -3.27 6.54
CA MET A 140 -1.29 -4.66 6.79
C MET A 140 -2.34 -4.73 7.88
N ARG A 141 -3.40 -5.49 7.63
CA ARG A 141 -4.43 -5.82 8.62
C ARG A 141 -4.60 -7.32 8.72
N VAL A 142 -4.52 -7.86 9.92
CA VAL A 142 -4.72 -9.29 10.18
C VAL A 142 -5.45 -9.49 11.51
N ASN A 143 -6.61 -10.13 11.46
CA ASN A 143 -7.45 -10.49 12.61
C ASN A 143 -7.75 -9.31 13.55
N GLY A 144 -7.95 -8.12 12.97
CA GLY A 144 -8.24 -6.88 13.71
C GLY A 144 -7.00 -6.14 14.23
N ALA A 145 -5.81 -6.72 14.12
CA ALA A 145 -4.55 -5.99 14.27
C ALA A 145 -4.23 -5.24 12.98
N GLU A 146 -3.63 -4.07 13.10
CA GLU A 146 -3.28 -3.19 11.99
C GLU A 146 -1.89 -2.61 12.20
N ILE A 147 -1.15 -2.46 11.11
CA ILE A 147 0.06 -1.65 11.05
C ILE A 147 0.09 -0.89 9.73
N GLN A 148 0.46 0.39 9.82
CA GLN A 148 0.64 1.26 8.68
C GLN A 148 1.93 2.06 8.88
N PHE A 149 2.75 2.15 7.84
CA PHE A 149 3.90 3.04 7.82
C PHE A 149 4.17 3.53 6.40
N GLY A 150 4.76 4.71 6.31
CA GLY A 150 5.39 5.17 5.08
C GLY A 150 6.86 4.79 5.08
N GLY A 151 7.39 4.29 3.97
CA GLY A 151 8.84 4.31 3.74
C GLY A 151 9.48 3.03 3.24
N SER A 152 10.75 3.23 2.86
CA SER A 152 11.71 2.25 2.38
C SER A 152 12.08 1.24 3.47
N GLY A 153 11.73 -0.02 3.27
CA GLY A 153 12.08 -1.13 4.16
C GLY A 153 12.96 -2.18 3.48
N SER A 154 13.37 -3.20 4.24
CA SER A 154 14.20 -4.35 3.82
C SER A 154 13.48 -5.37 2.92
N GLY A 155 12.33 -5.00 2.34
CA GLY A 155 11.55 -5.86 1.46
C GLY A 155 11.51 -5.37 0.02
N GLY A 156 11.00 -6.23 -0.86
CA GLY A 156 10.86 -5.92 -2.28
C GLY A 156 9.87 -6.85 -2.97
N VAL A 157 9.63 -6.57 -4.24
CA VAL A 157 8.88 -7.38 -5.19
C VAL A 157 9.87 -7.94 -6.22
N ARG A 158 10.28 -9.20 -6.03
CA ARG A 158 11.15 -9.89 -6.99
C ARG A 158 10.37 -10.40 -8.18
N GLY A 159 11.06 -10.50 -9.32
CA GLY A 159 10.47 -11.01 -10.56
C GLY A 159 9.25 -10.21 -11.03
N LEU A 160 9.17 -8.92 -10.65
CA LEU A 160 8.07 -8.06 -11.06
C LEU A 160 8.07 -7.95 -12.59
N THR A 161 7.04 -8.50 -13.20
CA THR A 161 6.91 -8.56 -14.65
C THR A 161 5.53 -8.08 -15.07
N ARG A 162 5.46 -7.47 -16.25
CA ARG A 162 4.21 -7.05 -16.87
C ARG A 162 4.10 -7.58 -18.29
N ALA A 163 3.10 -8.42 -18.53
CA ALA A 163 2.76 -8.96 -19.85
C ALA A 163 1.39 -8.40 -20.27
N GLY A 164 1.41 -7.24 -20.94
CA GLY A 164 0.18 -6.53 -21.31
C GLY A 164 -0.47 -5.87 -20.09
N ASP A 165 -1.68 -6.31 -19.77
CA ASP A 165 -2.40 -5.94 -18.54
C ASP A 165 -2.10 -6.90 -17.38
N ARG A 166 -1.41 -8.02 -17.58
CA ARG A 166 -1.10 -8.93 -16.48
C ARG A 166 0.18 -8.53 -15.76
N VAL A 167 0.16 -8.48 -14.43
CA VAL A 167 1.31 -8.19 -13.56
C VAL A 167 1.48 -9.34 -12.58
N SER A 168 2.72 -9.82 -12.45
CA SER A 168 3.07 -10.88 -11.52
C SER A 168 4.40 -10.60 -10.84
N GLY A 169 4.58 -11.14 -9.64
CA GLY A 169 5.80 -10.98 -8.87
C GLY A 169 5.76 -11.77 -7.57
N HIS A 170 6.81 -11.61 -6.77
CA HIS A 170 6.95 -12.25 -5.47
C HIS A 170 7.33 -11.22 -4.42
N ILE A 171 6.41 -10.95 -3.50
CA ILE A 171 6.62 -10.07 -2.36
C ILE A 171 7.42 -10.83 -1.30
N TYR A 172 8.48 -10.19 -0.82
CA TYR A 172 9.17 -10.60 0.38
C TYR A 172 9.38 -9.40 1.28
N TYR A 173 8.96 -9.51 2.52
CA TYR A 173 9.09 -8.42 3.48
C TYR A 173 9.31 -8.99 4.87
N PHE A 174 10.48 -8.73 5.45
CA PHE A 174 10.81 -9.13 6.81
C PHE A 174 11.29 -7.90 7.55
N ASN A 175 10.57 -7.52 8.60
CA ASN A 175 10.94 -6.34 9.37
C ASN A 175 10.46 -6.38 10.81
N SER A 176 11.18 -5.66 11.67
CA SER A 176 10.77 -5.34 13.05
C SER A 176 10.73 -3.83 13.18
N PHE A 177 9.55 -3.29 13.47
CA PHE A 177 9.37 -1.87 13.75
C PHE A 177 8.58 -1.67 15.01
N PHE A 178 9.17 -0.95 15.96
CA PHE A 178 8.49 -0.56 17.20
C PHE A 178 7.85 -1.78 17.89
N GLY A 179 8.55 -2.91 18.01
CA GLY A 179 8.01 -4.13 18.62
C GLY A 179 6.86 -4.80 17.84
N SER A 180 6.65 -4.41 16.59
CA SER A 180 5.80 -5.13 15.65
C SER A 180 6.70 -5.83 14.64
N HIS A 181 6.55 -7.14 14.58
CA HIS A 181 7.28 -8.04 13.72
C HIS A 181 6.40 -8.47 12.57
N MET A 182 6.93 -8.38 11.37
CA MET A 182 6.20 -8.69 10.15
C MET A 182 7.01 -9.62 9.27
N ALA A 183 6.32 -10.58 8.69
CA ALA A 183 6.85 -11.43 7.64
C ALA A 183 5.81 -11.56 6.52
N ILE A 184 6.22 -11.34 5.29
CA ILE A 184 5.43 -11.58 4.09
C ILE A 184 6.30 -12.35 3.13
N ASP A 185 5.79 -13.48 2.66
CA ASP A 185 6.40 -14.26 1.59
C ASP A 185 5.23 -14.79 0.74
N ALA A 186 4.98 -14.10 -0.38
CA ALA A 186 3.81 -14.37 -1.21
C ALA A 186 4.06 -14.04 -2.68
N SER A 187 3.68 -14.96 -3.54
CA SER A 187 3.58 -14.75 -4.99
C SER A 187 2.21 -14.19 -5.36
N PHE A 188 2.16 -13.42 -6.44
CA PHE A 188 0.92 -12.92 -7.01
C PHE A 188 0.93 -12.92 -8.53
N ASP A 189 -0.25 -13.05 -9.12
CA ASP A 189 -0.49 -12.93 -10.54
C ASP A 189 -1.91 -12.38 -10.77
N ALA A 190 -1.99 -11.12 -11.20
CA ALA A 190 -3.24 -10.39 -11.35
C ALA A 190 -3.30 -9.59 -12.66
N GLU A 191 -4.52 -9.26 -13.08
CA GLU A 191 -4.75 -8.24 -14.09
C GLU A 191 -4.59 -6.85 -13.43
N LEU A 192 -3.88 -5.95 -14.11
CA LEU A 192 -3.67 -4.56 -13.76
C LEU A 192 -4.99 -3.84 -13.98
N LEU A 193 -5.71 -3.59 -12.89
CA LEU A 193 -6.96 -2.85 -12.92
C LEU A 193 -6.68 -1.47 -13.49
N GLN A 194 -7.33 -1.19 -14.61
CA GLN A 194 -7.30 0.12 -15.23
C GLN A 194 -8.54 0.88 -14.75
N PRO A 195 -8.41 2.18 -14.44
CA PRO A 195 -9.58 3.00 -14.23
C PRO A 195 -10.50 2.92 -15.47
N PRO A 196 -11.83 3.00 -15.29
CA PRO A 196 -12.75 2.99 -16.41
C PRO A 196 -12.39 4.11 -17.41
N LYS A 197 -12.66 3.89 -18.70
CA LYS A 197 -12.38 4.92 -19.72
C LYS A 197 -13.50 5.96 -19.71
N GLY A 198 -13.18 7.18 -19.30
CA GLY A 198 -14.12 8.30 -19.28
C GLY A 198 -14.31 8.98 -20.64
N THR A 199 -15.39 9.75 -20.77
CA THR A 199 -15.62 10.67 -21.89
C THR A 199 -15.10 12.06 -21.52
N PRO A 200 -14.22 12.68 -22.33
CA PRO A 200 -13.74 14.03 -22.04
C PRO A 200 -14.86 15.05 -21.96
N LEU A 201 -14.83 15.91 -20.93
CA LEU A 201 -15.74 17.02 -20.76
C LEU A 201 -15.21 18.30 -21.43
N PRO A 202 -16.10 19.20 -21.90
CA PRO A 202 -15.69 20.49 -22.43
C PRO A 202 -15.06 21.37 -21.34
N ALA A 203 -14.37 22.44 -21.75
CA ALA A 203 -13.97 23.50 -20.84
C ALA A 203 -15.20 24.03 -20.07
N GLY A 204 -15.06 24.25 -18.76
CA GLY A 204 -16.17 24.58 -17.87
C GLY A 204 -16.93 23.36 -17.32
N GLY A 205 -16.66 22.13 -17.78
CA GLY A 205 -17.17 20.89 -17.20
C GLY A 205 -18.64 20.56 -17.50
N GLY A 206 -19.37 21.42 -18.25
CA GLY A 206 -20.79 21.23 -18.53
C GLY A 206 -21.68 21.36 -17.29
N GLU A 207 -22.82 20.65 -17.28
CA GLU A 207 -23.76 20.64 -16.14
C GLU A 207 -23.11 20.28 -14.77
N PRO A 208 -22.22 19.25 -14.66
CA PRO A 208 -21.51 18.98 -13.41
C PRO A 208 -20.65 20.17 -12.95
N GLY A 209 -20.04 20.87 -13.92
CA GLY A 209 -19.20 22.02 -13.62
C GLY A 209 -19.97 23.23 -13.09
N GLU A 210 -21.14 23.51 -13.66
CA GLU A 210 -22.05 24.53 -13.15
C GLU A 210 -22.48 24.21 -11.71
N ALA A 211 -22.82 22.95 -11.43
CA ALA A 211 -23.19 22.51 -10.08
C ALA A 211 -22.04 22.67 -9.07
N PHE A 212 -20.81 22.35 -9.46
CA PHE A 212 -19.63 22.58 -8.61
C PHE A 212 -19.42 24.07 -8.30
N LEU A 213 -19.47 24.94 -9.31
CA LEU A 213 -19.31 26.38 -9.10
C LEU A 213 -20.43 26.98 -8.24
N ALA A 214 -21.66 26.46 -8.34
CA ALA A 214 -22.76 26.83 -7.46
C ALA A 214 -22.50 26.42 -5.99
N THR A 215 -21.85 25.27 -5.76
CA THR A 215 -21.43 24.82 -4.42
C THR A 215 -20.38 25.77 -3.85
N ILE A 216 -19.36 26.11 -4.62
CA ILE A 216 -18.31 27.06 -4.21
C ILE A 216 -18.90 28.44 -3.88
N GLU A 217 -19.84 28.93 -4.69
CA GLU A 217 -20.55 30.18 -4.40
C GLU A 217 -21.34 30.10 -3.08
N ALA A 218 -22.06 29.00 -2.84
CA ALA A 218 -22.80 28.79 -1.60
C ALA A 218 -21.87 28.72 -0.37
N MET A 219 -20.71 28.06 -0.50
CA MET A 219 -19.68 28.03 0.54
C MET A 219 -19.18 29.44 0.87
N ARG A 220 -18.82 30.26 -0.13
CA ARG A 220 -18.38 31.65 0.07
C ARG A 220 -19.48 32.52 0.71
N ALA A 221 -20.73 32.31 0.34
CA ALA A 221 -21.86 33.02 0.94
C ALA A 221 -22.10 32.59 2.40
N GLY A 222 -21.78 31.32 2.75
CA GLY A 222 -22.27 30.68 3.95
C GLY A 222 -23.75 30.31 3.85
N ASP A 223 -24.23 30.00 2.64
CA ASP A 223 -25.62 29.66 2.37
C ASP A 223 -25.85 28.16 2.65
N VAL A 224 -26.10 27.86 3.93
CA VAL A 224 -26.27 26.50 4.42
C VAL A 224 -27.42 25.80 3.71
N ASP A 225 -28.56 26.47 3.53
CA ASP A 225 -29.71 25.86 2.88
C ASP A 225 -29.36 25.46 1.43
N LYS A 226 -28.64 26.32 0.69
CA LYS A 226 -28.16 25.99 -0.65
C LYS A 226 -27.10 24.89 -0.65
N LEU A 227 -26.25 24.78 0.37
CA LEU A 227 -25.28 23.67 0.49
C LEU A 227 -25.97 22.32 0.71
N LEU A 228 -27.11 22.27 1.39
CA LEU A 228 -27.77 21.01 1.79
C LEU A 228 -28.46 20.13 0.72
N THR A 229 -29.20 20.55 -0.30
CA THR A 229 -28.84 21.54 -1.29
C THR A 229 -27.97 20.88 -2.34
N LEU A 230 -26.67 21.19 -2.38
CA LEU A 230 -25.73 20.82 -3.43
C LEU A 230 -24.77 19.68 -3.04
N MET A 231 -24.79 19.25 -1.78
CA MET A 231 -23.96 18.17 -1.25
C MET A 231 -24.60 16.79 -1.40
N ALA A 232 -23.76 15.74 -1.29
CA ALA A 232 -24.23 14.37 -1.15
C ALA A 232 -25.18 14.25 0.07
N PRO A 233 -26.26 13.43 0.00
CA PRO A 233 -27.28 13.35 1.04
C PRO A 233 -26.75 13.06 2.44
N ASP A 234 -25.73 12.23 2.57
CA ASP A 234 -25.19 11.89 3.89
C ASP A 234 -24.41 13.07 4.50
N ARG A 235 -23.62 13.79 3.69
CA ARG A 235 -22.96 15.02 4.15
C ARG A 235 -23.96 16.14 4.46
N ALA A 236 -25.05 16.22 3.71
CA ALA A 236 -26.14 17.14 4.00
C ALA A 236 -26.82 16.84 5.34
N LYS A 237 -27.11 15.56 5.63
CA LYS A 237 -27.68 15.15 6.93
C LYS A 237 -26.75 15.51 8.09
N GLU A 238 -25.44 15.29 7.94
CA GLU A 238 -24.44 15.68 8.93
C GLU A 238 -24.43 17.19 9.16
N MET A 239 -24.36 18.00 8.10
CA MET A 239 -24.36 19.45 8.19
C MET A 239 -25.66 20.00 8.83
N GLU A 240 -26.81 19.41 8.50
CA GLU A 240 -28.09 19.79 9.12
C GLU A 240 -28.13 19.41 10.62
N ALA A 241 -27.55 18.28 11.01
CA ALA A 241 -27.40 17.90 12.42
C ALA A 241 -26.43 18.83 13.18
N GLU A 242 -25.38 19.31 12.51
CA GLU A 242 -24.41 20.27 13.05
C GLU A 242 -24.99 21.68 13.17
N ARG A 243 -25.99 22.06 12.37
CA ARG A 243 -26.58 23.41 12.31
C ARG A 243 -27.00 23.99 13.67
N GLY A 244 -27.38 23.13 14.61
CA GLY A 244 -27.79 23.51 15.97
C GLY A 244 -26.67 23.54 17.01
N GLN A 245 -25.45 23.12 16.66
CA GLN A 245 -24.32 23.06 17.58
C GLN A 245 -23.72 24.45 17.80
N PRO A 246 -23.20 24.76 19.01
CA PRO A 246 -22.64 26.08 19.33
C PRO A 246 -21.49 26.49 18.40
N ASP A 247 -20.72 25.52 17.90
CA ASP A 247 -19.53 25.75 17.09
C ASP A 247 -19.85 25.88 15.59
N PHE A 248 -21.11 25.69 15.17
CA PHE A 248 -21.48 25.69 13.76
C PHE A 248 -21.18 27.00 13.05
N ALA A 249 -21.42 28.13 13.71
CA ALA A 249 -21.17 29.45 13.12
C ALA A 249 -19.66 29.70 12.89
N GLU A 250 -18.81 29.22 13.81
CA GLU A 250 -17.35 29.28 13.68
C GLU A 250 -16.86 28.36 12.58
N ASN A 251 -17.35 27.11 12.54
CA ASN A 251 -17.04 26.15 11.47
C ASN A 251 -17.47 26.67 10.08
N LEU A 252 -18.62 27.34 9.97
CA LEU A 252 -19.09 27.94 8.73
C LEU A 252 -18.22 29.16 8.32
N ALA A 253 -17.81 29.98 9.28
CA ALA A 253 -16.89 31.08 9.02
C ALA A 253 -15.51 30.57 8.56
N PHE A 254 -15.03 29.47 9.16
CA PHE A 254 -13.82 28.79 8.75
C PHE A 254 -13.95 28.21 7.34
N LEU A 255 -15.06 27.54 7.01
CA LEU A 255 -15.35 27.04 5.66
C LEU A 255 -15.31 28.17 4.62
N LYS A 256 -15.92 29.33 4.92
CA LYS A 256 -15.88 30.51 4.06
C LYS A 256 -14.46 31.02 3.83
N ALA A 257 -13.65 31.06 4.88
CA ALA A 257 -12.28 31.54 4.82
C ALA A 257 -11.37 30.59 4.01
N MET A 258 -11.59 29.28 4.12
CA MET A 258 -10.86 28.25 3.38
C MET A 258 -11.38 28.02 1.95
N THR A 259 -12.50 28.63 1.56
CA THR A 259 -13.04 28.47 0.20
C THR A 259 -12.23 29.34 -0.76
N PRO A 260 -11.57 28.77 -1.80
CA PRO A 260 -10.72 29.56 -2.69
C PRO A 260 -11.52 30.68 -3.36
N SER A 261 -10.91 31.84 -3.56
CA SER A 261 -11.56 33.04 -4.11
C SER A 261 -11.72 32.99 -5.63
N GLU A 262 -10.79 32.34 -6.31
CA GLU A 262 -10.78 32.13 -7.76
C GLU A 262 -10.70 30.63 -8.07
N VAL A 263 -11.76 30.08 -8.64
CA VAL A 263 -11.80 28.68 -9.11
C VAL A 263 -12.43 28.68 -10.49
N ARG A 264 -11.80 27.95 -11.43
CA ARG A 264 -12.35 27.68 -12.76
C ARG A 264 -12.18 26.21 -13.08
N ILE A 265 -13.06 25.70 -13.93
CA ILE A 265 -13.01 24.33 -14.43
C ILE A 265 -12.34 24.34 -15.79
N THR A 266 -11.27 23.58 -15.93
CA THR A 266 -10.48 23.51 -17.17
C THR A 266 -10.93 22.37 -18.09
N GLY A 267 -11.61 21.37 -17.54
CA GLY A 267 -12.11 20.21 -18.26
C GLY A 267 -12.54 19.13 -17.26
N GLY A 268 -12.46 17.86 -17.68
CA GLY A 268 -12.74 16.72 -16.83
C GLY A 268 -13.00 15.45 -17.63
N MET A 269 -13.35 14.38 -16.93
CA MET A 269 -13.75 13.10 -17.50
C MET A 269 -15.09 12.66 -16.91
N ALA A 270 -15.99 12.16 -17.75
CA ALA A 270 -17.28 11.61 -17.36
C ALA A 270 -17.30 10.09 -17.45
N TYR A 271 -17.75 9.45 -16.37
CA TYR A 271 -17.85 8.01 -16.18
C TYR A 271 -19.31 7.61 -15.93
N GLY A 272 -20.23 8.13 -16.74
CA GLY A 272 -21.67 7.99 -16.54
C GLY A 272 -22.18 8.88 -15.39
N GLU A 273 -22.65 8.26 -14.31
CA GLU A 273 -23.19 8.97 -13.12
C GLU A 273 -22.11 9.60 -12.23
N ARG A 274 -20.84 9.46 -12.60
CA ARG A 274 -19.69 10.03 -11.89
C ARG A 274 -18.85 10.85 -12.84
N VAL A 275 -18.36 11.98 -12.38
CA VAL A 275 -17.54 12.92 -13.16
C VAL A 275 -16.36 13.35 -12.32
N GLU A 276 -15.19 13.45 -12.95
CA GLU A 276 -14.04 14.10 -12.37
C GLU A 276 -13.76 15.40 -13.12
N LEU A 277 -13.90 16.54 -12.43
CA LEU A 277 -13.61 17.85 -12.96
C LEU A 277 -12.16 18.21 -12.68
N THR A 278 -11.47 18.73 -13.68
CA THR A 278 -10.16 19.38 -13.49
C THR A 278 -10.38 20.85 -13.17
N THR A 279 -9.78 21.31 -12.08
CA THR A 279 -9.90 22.69 -11.59
C THR A 279 -8.56 23.39 -11.57
N ALA A 280 -8.59 24.71 -11.73
CA ALA A 280 -7.45 25.58 -11.54
C ALA A 280 -7.91 26.86 -10.86
N GLY A 281 -7.03 27.49 -10.09
CA GLY A 281 -7.40 28.68 -9.33
C GLY A 281 -6.22 29.36 -8.66
N LYS A 282 -6.55 30.25 -7.72
CA LYS A 282 -5.59 30.93 -6.85
C LYS A 282 -6.10 30.96 -5.42
N GLU A 283 -5.18 30.82 -4.49
CA GLU A 283 -5.36 31.05 -3.06
C GLU A 283 -4.17 31.89 -2.58
N ASP A 284 -4.44 33.07 -2.01
CA ASP A 284 -3.41 34.04 -1.60
C ASP A 284 -2.30 34.25 -2.65
N ASP A 285 -2.70 34.53 -3.89
CA ASP A 285 -1.85 34.68 -5.08
C ASP A 285 -1.04 33.43 -5.50
N THR A 286 -1.14 32.33 -4.76
CA THR A 286 -0.52 31.06 -5.09
C THR A 286 -1.43 30.29 -6.04
N PRO A 287 -0.98 29.97 -7.27
CA PRO A 287 -1.78 29.16 -8.17
C PRO A 287 -1.91 27.73 -7.65
N PHE A 288 -3.08 27.14 -7.89
CA PHE A 288 -3.32 25.73 -7.62
C PHE A 288 -4.00 25.05 -8.81
N THR A 289 -3.83 23.73 -8.86
CA THR A 289 -4.58 22.81 -9.71
C THR A 289 -5.20 21.73 -8.83
N GLY A 290 -6.33 21.17 -9.25
CA GLY A 290 -6.98 20.13 -8.47
C GLY A 290 -7.96 19.30 -9.28
N THR A 291 -8.47 18.24 -8.66
CA THR A 291 -9.57 17.44 -9.20
C THR A 291 -10.73 17.44 -8.24
N VAL A 292 -11.96 17.50 -8.77
CA VAL A 292 -13.19 17.42 -7.98
C VAL A 292 -14.07 16.34 -8.56
N GLU A 293 -14.45 15.39 -7.72
CA GLU A 293 -15.43 14.39 -8.05
C GLU A 293 -16.84 14.95 -7.91
N MET A 294 -17.69 14.67 -8.90
CA MET A 294 -19.11 14.98 -8.91
C MET A 294 -19.90 13.70 -9.14
N ASN A 295 -20.94 13.47 -8.34
CA ASN A 295 -21.82 12.31 -8.43
C ASN A 295 -23.24 12.74 -8.80
N TRP A 296 -23.88 12.00 -9.70
CA TRP A 296 -25.27 12.18 -10.06
C TRP A 296 -26.16 11.45 -9.06
N GLU A 297 -26.83 12.21 -8.19
CA GLU A 297 -27.63 11.65 -7.11
C GLU A 297 -28.96 12.37 -7.00
N ALA A 298 -30.06 11.60 -6.89
CA ALA A 298 -31.41 12.13 -6.77
C ALA A 298 -31.79 13.20 -7.82
N GLY A 299 -31.23 13.08 -9.04
CA GLY A 299 -31.53 13.99 -10.15
C GLY A 299 -30.69 15.27 -10.17
N ALA A 300 -29.59 15.35 -9.42
CA ALA A 300 -28.69 16.49 -9.42
C ALA A 300 -27.22 16.06 -9.28
N TRP A 301 -26.32 16.87 -9.83
CA TRP A 301 -24.88 16.73 -9.58
C TRP A 301 -24.54 17.23 -8.18
N ARG A 302 -23.85 16.37 -7.41
CA ARG A 302 -23.41 16.62 -6.03
C ARG A 302 -21.90 16.55 -5.96
N MET A 303 -21.30 17.44 -5.18
CA MET A 303 -19.86 17.40 -4.93
C MET A 303 -19.50 16.20 -4.04
N GLY A 304 -18.55 15.40 -4.49
CA GLY A 304 -17.91 14.31 -3.75
C GLY A 304 -16.55 14.73 -3.19
N LYS A 305 -15.52 13.90 -3.42
CA LYS A 305 -14.14 14.18 -3.00
C LYS A 305 -13.53 15.33 -3.80
N GLN A 306 -12.64 16.09 -3.17
CA GLN A 306 -11.82 17.11 -3.83
C GLN A 306 -10.36 16.96 -3.43
N SER A 307 -9.45 17.14 -4.37
CA SER A 307 -8.01 17.17 -4.17
C SER A 307 -7.45 18.45 -4.80
N GLN A 308 -6.55 19.13 -4.09
CA GLN A 308 -5.91 20.36 -4.52
C GLN A 308 -4.40 20.28 -4.26
N ARG A 309 -3.61 20.74 -5.24
CA ARG A 309 -2.16 20.82 -5.17
C ARG A 309 -1.73 22.28 -5.32
N MET A 310 -1.13 22.82 -4.27
CA MET A 310 -0.56 24.17 -4.24
C MET A 310 0.81 24.19 -4.89
N GLY A 311 1.14 25.27 -5.63
CA GLY A 311 2.54 25.65 -5.88
C GLY A 311 3.30 24.89 -6.97
N SER A 312 2.64 24.13 -7.84
CA SER A 312 3.28 23.65 -9.08
C SER A 312 3.31 24.78 -10.11
N SER A 313 4.40 25.53 -10.16
CA SER A 313 4.71 26.27 -11.40
C SER A 313 4.87 25.24 -12.51
N SER A 314 4.29 25.49 -13.68
CA SER A 314 4.18 24.62 -14.85
C SER A 314 5.48 24.02 -15.43
N ASP A 315 6.62 24.18 -14.74
CA ASP A 315 7.95 23.68 -15.13
C ASP A 315 8.44 22.49 -14.28
N ASP A 316 7.78 22.12 -13.18
CA ASP A 316 7.97 20.78 -12.61
C ASP A 316 7.20 19.82 -13.50
N SER A 317 7.93 19.15 -14.40
CA SER A 317 7.46 18.10 -15.28
C SER A 317 6.39 17.28 -14.56
N ALA A 318 5.18 17.26 -15.14
CA ALA A 318 4.07 16.48 -14.62
C ALA A 318 4.59 15.12 -14.14
N PRO A 319 4.25 14.68 -12.91
CA PRO A 319 4.64 13.35 -12.45
C PRO A 319 4.32 12.38 -13.58
N SER A 320 5.29 11.52 -13.92
CA SER A 320 5.12 10.54 -14.98
C SER A 320 3.76 9.88 -14.83
N ASP A 321 2.83 10.11 -15.77
CA ASP A 321 1.44 9.62 -15.74
C ASP A 321 1.36 8.07 -15.81
N THR A 322 2.48 7.38 -15.68
CA THR A 322 2.59 5.94 -15.81
C THR A 322 3.76 5.45 -14.96
N PRO A 323 3.63 4.30 -14.28
CA PRO A 323 4.75 3.67 -13.61
C PRO A 323 5.85 3.42 -14.62
N LYS A 324 7.10 3.45 -14.16
CA LYS A 324 8.19 2.90 -14.96
C LYS A 324 7.79 1.48 -15.34
N ALA A 325 7.81 1.17 -16.65
CA ALA A 325 7.57 -0.19 -17.11
C ALA A 325 8.53 -1.12 -16.34
N PRO A 326 8.10 -2.30 -15.87
CA PRO A 326 8.94 -3.13 -15.05
C PRO A 326 10.27 -3.40 -15.78
N THR A 327 11.37 -2.93 -15.22
CA THR A 327 12.69 -3.02 -15.85
C THR A 327 13.49 -4.21 -15.35
N ALA A 328 12.90 -5.04 -14.48
CA ALA A 328 13.51 -6.29 -14.00
C ALA A 328 13.69 -7.27 -15.19
N SER A 329 14.77 -7.08 -15.94
CA SER A 329 15.18 -7.91 -17.05
C SER A 329 15.76 -9.19 -16.50
N GLU A 330 14.94 -10.23 -16.49
CA GLU A 330 15.19 -11.53 -15.86
C GLU A 330 15.28 -11.43 -14.32
N PRO A 331 14.65 -12.37 -13.58
CA PRO A 331 15.06 -12.56 -12.20
C PRO A 331 16.59 -12.74 -12.20
N PRO A 332 17.34 -12.11 -11.27
CA PRO A 332 18.75 -12.43 -11.03
C PRO A 332 19.04 -13.92 -11.25
N LYS A 333 20.19 -14.31 -11.80
CA LYS A 333 20.46 -15.75 -12.07
C LYS A 333 20.47 -16.63 -10.80
N ALA A 334 20.53 -16.01 -9.62
CA ALA A 334 20.34 -16.65 -8.32
C ALA A 334 18.86 -16.70 -7.85
N ASP A 335 17.94 -16.02 -8.53
CA ASP A 335 16.51 -15.86 -8.20
C ASP A 335 15.64 -17.01 -8.74
N MET A 336 15.99 -18.23 -8.36
CA MET A 336 14.94 -19.16 -7.94
C MET A 336 14.92 -19.14 -6.42
N VAL A 337 14.45 -18.03 -5.84
CA VAL A 337 14.00 -18.04 -4.45
C VAL A 337 12.72 -18.87 -4.47
N PRO A 338 12.73 -20.08 -3.92
CA PRO A 338 11.52 -20.86 -3.90
C PRO A 338 10.59 -20.25 -2.85
N VAL A 339 9.34 -20.18 -3.25
CA VAL A 339 8.22 -19.88 -2.36
C VAL A 339 8.39 -20.74 -1.12
N LEU A 340 8.38 -20.12 0.06
CA LEU A 340 8.38 -20.87 1.30
C LEU A 340 7.17 -21.81 1.30
N ALA A 341 7.41 -23.12 1.27
CA ALA A 341 6.39 -24.07 1.69
C ALA A 341 6.04 -23.75 3.15
N ASP A 342 4.79 -24.00 3.55
CA ASP A 342 4.34 -23.74 4.92
C ASP A 342 5.24 -24.38 5.99
N ASP A 343 6.03 -25.39 5.62
CA ASP A 343 7.10 -26.01 6.42
C ASP A 343 8.35 -26.25 5.55
N GLY A 344 9.52 -25.78 6.00
CA GLY A 344 10.81 -26.10 5.40
C GLY A 344 11.78 -24.93 5.32
N ALA A 345 12.91 -25.17 4.67
CA ALA A 345 13.92 -24.16 4.42
C ALA A 345 14.43 -24.27 3.00
N VAL A 346 14.74 -23.12 2.40
CA VAL A 346 15.45 -23.12 1.14
C VAL A 346 16.46 -21.99 1.07
N CYS A 347 17.61 -22.28 0.47
CA CYS A 347 18.66 -21.31 0.28
C CYS A 347 19.56 -21.60 -0.92
N THR A 348 20.17 -20.53 -1.42
CA THR A 348 21.11 -20.55 -2.54
C THR A 348 22.18 -19.49 -2.38
N GLY A 349 23.32 -19.66 -3.06
CA GLY A 349 24.37 -18.65 -3.18
C GLY A 349 25.33 -18.51 -1.99
N PHE A 350 25.18 -19.31 -0.93
CA PHE A 350 26.22 -19.37 0.11
C PHE A 350 27.38 -20.24 -0.38
N LYS A 351 28.63 -19.93 -0.04
CA LYS A 351 29.78 -20.72 -0.48
C LYS A 351 30.54 -21.26 0.73
N MET A 352 30.77 -22.57 0.72
CA MET A 352 31.32 -23.35 1.83
C MET A 352 32.72 -23.93 1.55
N SER A 353 33.31 -23.54 0.41
CA SER A 353 34.21 -24.31 -0.48
C SER A 353 33.45 -24.67 -1.77
N GLU A 354 34.13 -24.74 -2.92
CA GLU A 354 33.44 -25.11 -4.17
C GLU A 354 32.93 -26.55 -4.08
N PRO A 355 31.65 -26.84 -4.40
CA PRO A 355 30.61 -25.98 -5.01
C PRO A 355 29.71 -25.18 -4.02
N GLU A 356 28.91 -24.25 -4.54
CA GLU A 356 27.92 -23.46 -3.78
C GLU A 356 27.02 -24.32 -2.88
N PHE A 357 26.79 -23.85 -1.65
CA PHE A 357 25.88 -24.42 -0.67
C PHE A 357 24.44 -24.00 -1.00
N THR A 358 23.61 -25.00 -1.24
CA THR A 358 22.16 -24.88 -1.35
C THR A 358 21.51 -25.72 -0.26
N CYS A 359 20.48 -25.23 0.41
CA CYS A 359 19.70 -26.01 1.36
C CYS A 359 18.29 -26.24 0.83
N ASN A 360 17.74 -27.41 1.14
CA ASN A 360 16.36 -27.81 0.80
C ASN A 360 15.56 -28.21 2.04
N ASP A 361 16.20 -28.29 3.21
CA ASP A 361 15.56 -28.66 4.46
C ASP A 361 16.27 -28.02 5.65
N GLY A 362 15.62 -28.05 6.81
CA GLY A 362 16.16 -27.54 8.06
C GLY A 362 15.25 -27.80 9.25
N PHE A 363 15.73 -27.48 10.45
CA PHE A 363 14.90 -27.42 11.65
C PHE A 363 15.42 -26.34 12.61
N ALA A 364 14.56 -25.90 13.52
CA ALA A 364 14.92 -25.04 14.62
C ALA A 364 14.63 -25.77 15.95
N VAL A 365 15.55 -25.68 16.90
CA VAL A 365 15.44 -26.27 18.24
C VAL A 365 15.84 -25.25 19.29
N THR A 366 15.07 -25.16 20.37
CA THR A 366 15.44 -24.31 21.51
C THR A 366 16.62 -24.93 22.26
N ASP A 367 17.52 -24.13 22.81
CA ASP A 367 18.62 -24.62 23.67
C ASP A 367 18.07 -25.37 24.90
N PRO A 368 18.63 -26.53 25.29
CA PRO A 368 18.23 -27.22 26.51
C PRO A 368 18.47 -26.41 27.78
N ASP A 369 19.42 -25.47 27.78
CA ASP A 369 19.61 -24.55 28.89
C ASP A 369 18.62 -23.38 28.80
N PRO A 370 17.58 -23.33 29.66
CA PRO A 370 16.60 -22.26 29.61
C PRO A 370 17.18 -20.90 29.99
N SER A 371 18.40 -20.83 30.55
CA SER A 371 19.05 -19.56 30.87
C SER A 371 19.66 -18.86 29.65
N ASP A 372 19.90 -19.59 28.56
CA ASP A 372 20.55 -19.05 27.37
C ASP A 372 19.56 -18.47 26.35
N ASN A 373 18.25 -18.72 26.49
CA ASN A 373 17.19 -18.21 25.61
C ASN A 373 17.50 -18.41 24.10
N ALA A 374 18.31 -19.41 23.77
CA ALA A 374 18.87 -19.57 22.45
C ALA A 374 18.02 -20.52 21.58
N ILE A 375 18.13 -20.34 20.27
CA ILE A 375 17.59 -21.22 19.24
C ILE A 375 18.74 -21.62 18.32
N PHE A 376 18.89 -22.91 18.10
CA PHE A 376 19.76 -23.42 17.06
C PHE A 376 18.94 -23.70 15.81
N VAL A 377 19.38 -23.16 14.68
CA VAL A 377 18.81 -23.44 13.36
C VAL A 377 19.83 -24.22 12.55
N LEU A 378 19.40 -25.32 11.94
CA LEU A 378 20.19 -26.07 10.99
C LEU A 378 19.54 -25.97 9.62
N LEU A 379 20.32 -25.63 8.60
CA LEU A 379 19.93 -25.64 7.19
C LEU A 379 20.84 -26.62 6.44
N ALA A 380 20.27 -27.45 5.56
CA ALA A 380 21.01 -28.52 4.88
C ALA A 380 20.50 -28.80 3.45
N PRO A 381 21.35 -29.33 2.54
CA PRO A 381 20.97 -29.75 1.19
C PRO A 381 20.07 -30.98 1.19
N ALA A 382 20.14 -31.79 2.25
CA ALA A 382 19.47 -33.06 2.40
C ALA A 382 18.45 -33.02 3.54
N LYS A 383 17.56 -34.02 3.56
CA LYS A 383 16.55 -34.16 4.59
C LYS A 383 17.18 -34.34 5.96
N VAL A 384 16.76 -33.54 6.92
CA VAL A 384 17.28 -33.54 8.29
C VAL A 384 16.43 -34.42 9.21
N ASP A 385 17.05 -34.98 10.25
CA ASP A 385 16.39 -35.74 11.30
C ASP A 385 16.51 -35.00 12.64
N VAL A 386 15.38 -34.50 13.12
CA VAL A 386 15.26 -33.82 14.41
C VAL A 386 15.69 -34.73 15.57
N GLY A 387 15.52 -36.05 15.44
CA GLY A 387 15.97 -37.00 16.45
C GLY A 387 17.48 -36.94 16.72
N GLY A 388 18.26 -36.43 15.76
CA GLY A 388 19.70 -36.20 15.88
C GLY A 388 20.10 -34.83 16.39
N ALA A 389 19.17 -33.93 16.73
CA ALA A 389 19.46 -32.53 17.06
C ALA A 389 20.51 -32.37 18.18
N ALA A 390 20.62 -33.34 19.10
CA ALA A 390 21.64 -33.36 20.14
C ALA A 390 23.09 -33.20 19.65
N ALA A 391 23.37 -33.54 18.38
CA ALA A 391 24.69 -33.32 17.78
C ALA A 391 25.07 -31.85 17.60
N MET A 392 24.11 -30.91 17.68
CA MET A 392 24.41 -29.48 17.55
C MET A 392 25.05 -28.86 18.81
N TRP A 393 24.85 -29.45 19.99
CA TRP A 393 25.38 -28.96 21.27
C TRP A 393 26.18 -29.99 22.07
N SER A 394 26.40 -31.18 21.50
CA SER A 394 27.21 -32.23 22.09
C SER A 394 28.39 -32.58 21.20
N ASN A 395 29.60 -32.39 21.71
CA ASN A 395 30.85 -32.80 21.04
C ASN A 395 30.95 -34.33 20.86
N ASP A 396 30.16 -35.11 21.60
CA ASP A 396 30.20 -36.57 21.61
C ASP A 396 29.20 -37.21 20.63
N ALA A 397 28.25 -36.43 20.09
CA ALA A 397 27.23 -36.92 19.18
C ALA A 397 27.68 -36.77 17.71
N PRO A 398 27.59 -37.82 16.88
CA PRO A 398 28.05 -37.75 15.50
C PRO A 398 27.10 -36.90 14.65
N ILE A 399 27.67 -36.00 13.85
CA ILE A 399 26.94 -35.15 12.89
C ILE A 399 26.11 -35.96 11.89
N ALA A 400 26.54 -37.18 11.56
CA ALA A 400 25.78 -38.14 10.77
C ALA A 400 24.33 -38.32 11.26
N GLY A 401 24.10 -38.22 12.58
CA GLY A 401 22.76 -38.35 13.17
C GLY A 401 21.80 -37.22 12.79
N LEU A 402 22.29 -36.07 12.32
CA LEU A 402 21.45 -34.93 11.92
C LEU A 402 20.74 -35.14 10.58
N PHE A 403 21.12 -36.16 9.82
CA PHE A 403 20.63 -36.40 8.46
C PHE A 403 19.86 -37.71 8.39
N ALA A 404 18.71 -37.70 7.71
CA ALA A 404 17.79 -38.84 7.67
C ALA A 404 18.38 -40.11 7.04
N ASP A 405 19.41 -39.98 6.20
CA ASP A 405 20.13 -41.10 5.57
C ASP A 405 21.38 -41.54 6.36
N GLY A 406 21.67 -40.90 7.49
CA GLY A 406 22.86 -41.14 8.30
C GLY A 406 24.17 -40.72 7.65
N THR A 407 24.13 -39.96 6.56
CA THR A 407 25.32 -39.48 5.84
C THR A 407 25.57 -38.02 6.19
N PRO A 408 26.72 -37.66 6.77
CA PRO A 408 27.09 -36.27 6.99
C PRO A 408 27.05 -35.45 5.70
N GLN A 409 26.48 -34.25 5.76
CA GLN A 409 26.44 -33.31 4.66
C GLN A 409 26.94 -31.93 5.10
N PRO A 410 27.46 -31.11 4.17
CA PRO A 410 27.61 -29.68 4.39
C PRO A 410 26.31 -29.08 4.94
N SER A 411 26.39 -28.20 5.94
CA SER A 411 25.23 -27.54 6.54
C SER A 411 25.57 -26.15 7.05
N MET A 412 24.55 -25.32 7.27
CA MET A 412 24.69 -24.02 7.91
C MET A 412 23.98 -24.04 9.26
N TRP A 413 24.70 -23.67 10.31
CA TRP A 413 24.19 -23.67 11.67
C TRP A 413 24.12 -22.23 12.16
N LEU A 414 22.97 -21.82 12.69
CA LEU A 414 22.78 -20.51 13.30
C LEU A 414 22.49 -20.69 14.77
N LYS A 415 23.19 -19.93 15.60
CA LYS A 415 22.80 -19.70 16.99
C LYS A 415 22.11 -18.35 17.06
N LEU A 416 20.82 -18.37 17.38
CA LEU A 416 20.00 -17.19 17.61
C LEU A 416 19.77 -17.03 19.12
N THR A 417 19.64 -15.79 19.58
CA THR A 417 19.23 -15.48 20.96
C THR A 417 17.92 -14.70 20.95
N ARG A 418 17.05 -14.97 21.92
CA ARG A 418 15.86 -14.16 22.20
C ARG A 418 16.22 -13.11 23.25
N ASP A 419 15.93 -11.84 22.98
CA ASP A 419 15.96 -10.82 24.02
C ASP A 419 14.66 -10.80 24.84
N ASP A 420 14.58 -9.89 25.82
CA ASP A 420 13.46 -9.80 26.76
C ASP A 420 12.12 -9.46 26.06
N ASP A 421 12.18 -8.85 24.88
CA ASP A 421 11.01 -8.53 24.05
C ASP A 421 10.66 -9.70 23.10
N GLY A 422 11.47 -10.75 23.11
CA GLY A 422 11.36 -11.91 22.23
C GLY A 422 11.79 -11.62 20.79
N GLU A 423 12.60 -10.57 20.57
CA GLU A 423 13.26 -10.33 19.30
C GLU A 423 14.42 -11.32 19.13
N LEU A 424 14.62 -11.79 17.90
CA LEU A 424 15.67 -12.74 17.58
C LEU A 424 16.91 -12.03 17.04
N ARG A 425 18.07 -12.40 17.54
CA ARG A 425 19.37 -11.90 17.07
C ARG A 425 20.28 -13.06 16.72
N SER A 426 20.97 -12.98 15.58
CA SER A 426 22.05 -13.92 15.27
C SER A 426 23.24 -13.64 16.18
N GLU A 427 23.62 -14.62 16.99
CA GLU A 427 24.82 -14.58 17.83
C GLU A 427 26.04 -15.12 17.07
N ALA A 428 25.86 -16.27 16.41
CA ALA A 428 26.91 -16.91 15.63
C ALA A 428 26.30 -17.67 14.45
N VAL A 429 27.03 -17.73 13.34
CA VAL A 429 26.68 -18.54 12.18
C VAL A 429 27.90 -19.31 11.73
N TYR A 430 27.72 -20.61 11.54
CA TYR A 430 28.76 -21.54 11.16
C TYR A 430 28.38 -22.23 9.85
N LEU A 431 29.38 -22.40 9.01
CA LEU A 431 29.34 -23.33 7.91
C LEU A 431 30.04 -24.62 8.35
N VAL A 432 29.36 -25.75 8.22
CA VAL A 432 29.81 -27.04 8.77
C VAL A 432 30.01 -28.01 7.63
N ASP A 433 31.25 -28.47 7.41
CA ASP A 433 31.54 -29.45 6.37
C ASP A 433 31.09 -30.87 6.73
N ALA A 434 31.21 -31.81 5.78
CA ALA A 434 30.81 -33.20 6.00
C ALA A 434 31.66 -33.93 7.05
N ASP A 435 32.85 -33.42 7.37
CA ASP A 435 33.72 -33.95 8.44
C ASP A 435 33.40 -33.34 9.81
N GLY A 436 32.56 -32.29 9.84
CA GLY A 436 32.15 -31.58 11.05
C GLY A 436 33.03 -30.39 11.42
N ASN A 437 33.90 -29.94 10.52
CA ASN A 437 34.68 -28.73 10.77
C ASN A 437 33.78 -27.50 10.64
N LEU A 438 33.91 -26.59 11.59
CA LEU A 438 33.17 -25.33 11.63
C LEU A 438 34.03 -24.20 11.00
N ASP A 439 33.46 -23.44 10.08
CA ASP A 439 33.98 -22.15 9.62
C ASP A 439 33.01 -21.03 10.02
N ASP A 440 33.51 -20.05 10.75
CA ASP A 440 32.74 -18.88 11.16
C ASP A 440 32.35 -18.06 9.93
N THR A 441 31.09 -17.65 9.85
CA THR A 441 30.61 -16.79 8.78
C THR A 441 29.74 -15.65 9.31
N TYR A 442 29.65 -14.59 8.54
CA TYR A 442 28.83 -13.43 8.86
C TYR A 442 27.67 -13.35 7.89
N VAL A 443 26.47 -13.27 8.45
CA VAL A 443 25.24 -13.10 7.71
C VAL A 443 24.37 -12.05 8.40
N ASN A 444 23.56 -11.35 7.62
CA ASN A 444 22.45 -10.57 8.12
C ASN A 444 21.26 -11.50 8.34
N PHE A 445 20.71 -11.51 9.54
CA PHE A 445 19.52 -12.28 9.88
C PHE A 445 18.35 -11.34 10.19
N SER A 446 17.17 -11.70 9.70
CA SER A 446 15.90 -11.11 10.08
C SER A 446 14.89 -12.24 10.22
N GLY A 447 14.23 -12.37 11.36
CA GLY A 447 13.24 -13.43 11.54
C GLY A 447 12.34 -13.19 12.73
N ILE A 448 11.27 -13.98 12.77
CA ILE A 448 10.18 -13.87 13.74
C ILE A 448 9.78 -15.27 14.16
N GLU A 449 9.52 -15.47 15.45
CA GLU A 449 8.76 -16.62 15.91
C GLU A 449 7.27 -16.31 15.88
N SER A 450 6.50 -17.21 15.28
CA SER A 450 5.04 -17.13 15.15
C SER A 450 4.43 -18.53 15.09
N ASP A 451 3.42 -18.79 15.91
CA ASP A 451 2.69 -20.07 15.98
C ASP A 451 3.61 -21.33 16.08
N GLY A 452 4.62 -21.25 16.95
CA GLY A 452 5.59 -22.34 17.14
C GLY A 452 6.52 -22.57 15.94
N LYS A 453 6.56 -21.64 14.98
CA LYS A 453 7.46 -21.65 13.84
C LYS A 453 8.42 -20.47 13.89
N LEU A 454 9.62 -20.69 13.36
CA LEU A 454 10.62 -19.68 13.10
C LEU A 454 10.58 -19.35 11.60
N ILE A 455 10.16 -18.12 11.30
CA ILE A 455 10.13 -17.59 9.95
C ILE A 455 11.30 -16.62 9.82
N GLY A 456 12.25 -16.91 8.93
CA GLY A 456 13.47 -16.13 8.85
C GLY A 456 13.98 -15.95 7.43
N GLN A 457 14.75 -14.89 7.27
CA GLN A 457 15.61 -14.64 6.13
C GLN A 457 17.04 -14.45 6.62
N ILE A 458 17.97 -15.12 5.95
CA ILE A 458 19.39 -14.87 6.07
C ILE A 458 19.86 -14.29 4.75
N SER A 459 20.70 -13.27 4.80
CA SER A 459 21.38 -12.76 3.62
C SER A 459 22.86 -12.55 3.92
N GLN A 460 23.71 -12.90 2.97
CA GLN A 460 25.13 -12.60 3.00
C GLN A 460 25.45 -11.71 1.81
N SER A 461 26.09 -10.58 2.06
CA SER A 461 26.66 -9.72 1.02
C SER A 461 28.03 -9.26 1.48
N GLY A 462 29.04 -9.33 0.61
CA GLY A 462 30.38 -8.86 0.93
C GLY A 462 31.44 -9.40 -0.02
N SER A 463 32.70 -9.07 0.29
CA SER A 463 33.85 -9.69 -0.35
C SER A 463 34.82 -10.23 0.70
N ARG A 464 35.20 -11.50 0.54
CA ARG A 464 36.27 -12.18 1.28
C ARG A 464 37.26 -12.68 0.23
N ASN A 465 38.52 -12.26 0.34
CA ASN A 465 39.60 -12.63 -0.60
C ASN A 465 39.31 -12.30 -2.08
N ASP A 466 38.72 -11.12 -2.38
CA ASP A 466 38.35 -10.67 -3.74
C ASP A 466 37.28 -11.52 -4.45
N GLU A 467 36.67 -12.48 -3.75
CA GLU A 467 35.44 -13.13 -4.20
C GLU A 467 34.26 -12.35 -3.66
N GLU A 468 33.27 -12.03 -4.50
CA GLU A 468 31.98 -11.48 -4.07
C GLU A 468 31.06 -12.63 -3.65
N TRP A 469 30.33 -12.44 -2.56
CA TRP A 469 29.43 -13.43 -1.97
C TRP A 469 28.04 -12.85 -1.94
N GLU A 470 27.06 -13.57 -2.49
CA GLU A 470 25.65 -13.23 -2.41
C GLU A 470 24.86 -14.51 -2.11
N GLY A 471 24.44 -14.66 -0.85
CA GLY A 471 23.65 -15.80 -0.40
C GLY A 471 22.33 -15.34 0.20
N ILE A 472 21.25 -16.07 -0.07
CA ILE A 472 19.95 -15.86 0.58
C ILE A 472 19.37 -17.19 1.03
N ALA A 473 18.94 -17.24 2.29
CA ALA A 473 18.14 -18.33 2.82
C ALA A 473 16.81 -17.77 3.31
N ARG A 474 15.74 -18.52 3.09
CA ARG A 474 14.46 -18.28 3.74
C ARG A 474 13.96 -19.58 4.33
N PHE A 475 13.31 -19.49 5.47
CA PHE A 475 12.81 -20.68 6.14
C PHE A 475 11.57 -20.39 6.98
N ASN A 476 10.73 -21.42 7.10
CA ASN A 476 9.53 -21.48 7.92
C ASN A 476 9.59 -22.82 8.66
N LEU A 477 10.34 -22.84 9.76
CA LEU A 477 10.72 -24.08 10.44
C LEU A 477 9.93 -24.23 11.72
N PRO A 478 9.45 -25.44 12.06
CA PRO A 478 8.94 -25.67 13.40
C PRO A 478 10.06 -25.43 14.42
N VAL A 479 9.74 -24.74 15.51
CA VAL A 479 10.61 -24.59 16.68
C VAL A 479 10.28 -25.73 17.64
N LEU A 480 11.21 -26.67 17.75
CA LEU A 480 11.00 -27.89 18.50
C LEU A 480 11.62 -27.76 19.89
N ALA A 481 10.95 -28.36 20.87
CA ALA A 481 11.54 -28.59 22.18
C ALA A 481 12.67 -29.62 22.04
N VAL A 482 13.71 -29.49 22.86
CA VAL A 482 14.77 -30.49 22.92
C VAL A 482 14.17 -31.84 23.31
N PRO A 483 14.48 -32.92 22.57
CA PRO A 483 14.01 -34.27 22.90
C PRO A 483 14.48 -34.80 24.25
#